data_AF-A0A8J3BB30-F1
#
_entry.id   AF-A0A8J3BB30-F1
#
_cell.length_a   1.000
_cell.length_b   1.000
_cell.length_c   1.000
_cell.angle_alpha   90.00
_cell.angle_beta   90.00
_cell.angle_gamma   90.00
#
_symmetry.space_group_name_H-M   'P 1'
#
loop_
_entity.id
_entity.type
_entity.pdbx_description
1 polymer ?
#
loop_
_entity_poly.entity_id
_entity_poly.type
_entity_poly.pdbx_seq_one_letter_code
_entity_poly.pdbx_strand_id
1 'polypeptide(L)'
;MMYGLPPVPPYRYALQSGVPPVTPVREPSPPGRDSTSRESARESTHRESGMKESSARSSGYSHYFYKPFLRHAQRLMRRRVEVGTTSGKLVGELRGVFSDHLLLVADGREWHIRLEQIVYLTPAN
;
A
#
# COMPACT_ATOMS: atom_id res chain seq x y z
N MET A 1 -3.34 13.51 49.69
CA MET A 1 -2.69 12.29 49.19
C MET A 1 -3.79 11.31 48.82
N MET A 2 -4.09 11.14 47.54
CA MET A 2 -5.05 10.14 47.06
C MET A 2 -4.35 9.23 46.06
N TYR A 3 -4.44 7.92 46.32
CA TYR A 3 -3.77 6.86 45.58
C TYR A 3 -4.41 6.68 44.21
N GLY A 4 -3.61 6.79 43.16
CA GLY A 4 -4.01 6.49 41.79
C GLY A 4 -4.15 4.97 41.58
N LEU A 5 -5.15 4.58 40.79
CA LEU A 5 -5.29 3.20 40.31
C LEU A 5 -4.04 2.80 39.47
N PRO A 6 -3.59 1.54 39.56
CA PRO A 6 -2.50 1.06 38.70
C PRO A 6 -2.96 0.93 37.24
N PRO A 7 -2.07 1.16 36.26
CA PRO A 7 -2.39 1.03 34.84
C PRO A 7 -2.62 -0.44 34.44
N VAL A 8 -3.63 -0.66 33.61
CA VAL A 8 -3.99 -1.97 33.03
C VAL A 8 -3.00 -2.31 31.89
N PRO A 9 -2.43 -3.53 31.83
CA PRO A 9 -1.52 -3.91 30.76
C PRO A 9 -2.24 -4.13 29.41
N PRO A 10 -1.55 -3.94 28.27
CA PRO A 10 -2.15 -4.01 26.94
C PRO A 10 -2.46 -5.44 26.49
N TYR A 11 -3.54 -5.57 25.72
CA TYR A 11 -4.03 -6.78 25.06
C TYR A 11 -2.92 -7.59 24.36
N ARG A 12 -2.81 -8.88 24.74
CA ARG A 12 -2.13 -9.91 23.95
C ARG A 12 -3.08 -10.43 22.89
N TYR A 13 -2.77 -10.23 21.60
CA TYR A 13 -3.32 -11.06 20.54
C TYR A 13 -2.33 -12.19 20.24
N ALA A 14 -2.82 -13.43 20.37
CA ALA A 14 -2.09 -14.64 20.05
C ALA A 14 -1.90 -14.75 18.52
N LEU A 15 -0.65 -14.90 18.09
CA LEU A 15 -0.31 -15.42 16.76
C LEU A 15 -0.47 -16.93 16.78
N GLN A 16 -1.49 -17.47 16.08
CA GLN A 16 -1.56 -18.91 15.83
C GLN A 16 -2.30 -19.22 14.53
N SER A 17 -1.54 -19.52 13.48
CA SER A 17 -1.81 -20.46 12.37
C SER A 17 -0.70 -20.20 11.33
N GLY A 18 0.21 -21.12 11.00
CA GLY A 18 0.03 -22.56 10.85
C GLY A 18 -0.39 -22.92 9.42
N VAL A 19 0.24 -22.33 8.39
CA VAL A 19 0.01 -22.72 7.00
C VAL A 19 1.25 -23.49 6.50
N PRO A 20 1.14 -24.79 6.20
CA PRO A 20 2.23 -25.54 5.59
C PRO A 20 2.39 -25.15 4.11
N PRO A 21 3.59 -25.27 3.52
CA PRO A 21 3.80 -25.00 2.11
C PRO A 21 3.08 -26.02 1.22
N VAL A 22 2.31 -25.52 0.25
CA VAL A 22 1.67 -26.33 -0.79
C VAL A 22 2.76 -26.81 -1.76
N THR A 23 2.94 -28.12 -1.87
CA THR A 23 3.77 -28.73 -2.92
C THR A 23 3.00 -28.72 -4.25
N PRO A 24 3.65 -28.41 -5.39
CA PRO A 24 3.00 -28.51 -6.69
C PRO A 24 2.79 -29.98 -7.06
N VAL A 25 1.53 -30.40 -7.16
CA VAL A 25 1.14 -31.70 -7.71
C VAL A 25 1.49 -31.71 -9.19
N ARG A 26 2.34 -32.67 -9.57
CA ARG A 26 2.77 -32.96 -10.94
C ARG A 26 1.58 -33.57 -11.68
N GLU A 27 1.01 -32.82 -12.62
CA GLU A 27 -0.07 -33.26 -13.50
C GLU A 27 0.42 -34.40 -14.41
N PRO A 28 -0.34 -35.52 -14.54
CA PRO A 28 0.03 -36.59 -15.46
C PRO A 28 -0.25 -36.19 -16.92
N SER A 29 0.76 -36.37 -17.76
CA SER A 29 0.68 -36.14 -19.20
C SER A 29 -0.37 -37.04 -19.87
N PRO A 30 -1.19 -36.52 -20.81
CA PRO A 30 -2.06 -37.36 -21.61
C PRO A 30 -1.27 -38.11 -22.70
N PRO A 31 -1.67 -39.35 -23.03
CA PRO A 31 -1.00 -40.17 -24.06
C PRO A 31 -1.30 -39.65 -25.47
N GLY A 32 -0.31 -39.80 -26.34
CA GLY A 32 -0.33 -39.32 -27.71
C GLY A 32 -1.41 -39.93 -28.60
N ARG A 33 -1.75 -39.17 -29.65
CA ARG A 33 -2.35 -39.69 -30.88
C ARG A 33 -1.78 -38.95 -32.09
N ASP A 34 -1.48 -39.77 -33.08
CA ASP A 34 -0.82 -39.47 -34.34
C ASP A 34 -1.54 -38.45 -35.23
N SER A 35 -0.68 -37.71 -35.93
CA SER A 35 -0.75 -37.24 -37.32
C SER A 35 -2.09 -37.27 -38.05
N THR A 36 -2.52 -36.12 -38.56
CA THR A 36 -2.86 -35.97 -39.99
C THR A 36 -3.10 -34.49 -40.36
N SER A 37 -2.62 -34.16 -41.57
CA SER A 37 -3.12 -33.11 -42.47
C SER A 37 -2.71 -31.65 -42.25
N ARG A 38 -1.65 -31.27 -42.98
CA ARG A 38 -1.63 -30.06 -43.84
C ARG A 38 -3.03 -29.72 -44.35
N GLU A 39 -3.41 -28.44 -44.31
CA GLU A 39 -3.66 -27.62 -45.52
C GLU A 39 -4.18 -26.20 -45.18
N SER A 40 -3.54 -25.22 -45.84
CA SER A 40 -4.04 -23.93 -46.32
C SER A 40 -4.45 -22.77 -45.40
N ALA A 41 -3.68 -21.71 -45.60
CA ALA A 41 -4.00 -20.29 -45.47
C ALA A 41 -5.42 -19.89 -45.92
N ARG A 42 -6.00 -18.89 -45.23
CA ARG A 42 -6.28 -17.52 -45.74
C ARG A 42 -7.20 -16.75 -44.78
N GLU A 43 -7.19 -15.44 -44.99
CA GLU A 43 -8.26 -14.47 -44.71
C GLU A 43 -8.25 -13.73 -43.37
N SER A 44 -7.75 -12.50 -43.47
CA SER A 44 -7.93 -11.38 -42.56
C SER A 44 -9.41 -11.00 -42.39
N THR A 45 -9.84 -10.62 -41.18
CA THR A 45 -10.74 -9.47 -40.97
C THR A 45 -10.84 -9.08 -39.49
N HIS A 46 -10.22 -7.95 -39.18
CA HIS A 46 -10.75 -6.85 -38.38
C HIS A 46 -12.08 -7.08 -37.63
N ARG A 47 -12.03 -7.19 -36.30
CA ARG A 47 -13.08 -6.67 -35.41
C ARG A 47 -12.49 -6.18 -34.10
N GLU A 48 -12.24 -4.89 -34.11
CA GLU A 48 -12.18 -4.00 -32.95
C GLU A 48 -13.49 -4.10 -32.16
N SER A 49 -13.43 -4.41 -30.86
CA SER A 49 -14.37 -3.82 -29.89
C SER A 49 -13.91 -4.03 -28.46
N GLY A 50 -13.59 -2.92 -27.80
CA GLY A 50 -14.19 -2.65 -26.50
C GLY A 50 -13.37 -3.02 -25.28
N MET A 51 -12.27 -2.31 -25.08
CA MET A 51 -11.79 -1.94 -23.75
C MET A 51 -12.98 -1.49 -22.88
N LYS A 52 -13.30 -2.25 -21.84
CA LYS A 52 -13.95 -1.70 -20.64
C LYS A 52 -12.86 -1.42 -19.62
N GLU A 53 -12.01 -0.46 -20.00
CA GLU A 53 -11.18 0.29 -19.07
C GLU A 53 -12.16 1.00 -18.13
N SER A 54 -12.37 0.39 -16.97
CA SER A 54 -13.18 0.94 -15.89
C SER A 54 -12.40 2.11 -15.34
N SER A 55 -12.55 3.22 -16.05
CA SER A 55 -12.00 4.53 -15.82
C SER A 55 -12.04 4.81 -14.33
N ALA A 56 -10.84 4.85 -13.73
CA ALA A 56 -10.55 5.40 -12.43
C ALA A 56 -10.93 6.90 -12.45
N ARG A 57 -12.24 7.17 -12.45
CA ARG A 57 -12.82 8.52 -12.41
C ARG A 57 -12.78 9.07 -10.99
N SER A 58 -11.60 9.23 -10.41
CA SER A 58 -11.37 10.07 -9.21
C SER A 58 -9.89 10.08 -8.80
N SER A 59 -9.00 10.71 -9.57
CA SER A 59 -7.60 10.85 -9.09
C SER A 59 -6.84 12.07 -9.64
N GLY A 60 -7.32 12.70 -10.71
CA GLY A 60 -6.62 13.86 -11.28
C GLY A 60 -6.57 15.08 -10.36
N TYR A 61 -7.62 15.33 -9.57
CA TYR A 61 -7.75 16.59 -8.81
C TYR A 61 -6.95 16.58 -7.50
N SER A 62 -6.86 15.43 -6.81
CA SER A 62 -6.14 15.28 -5.55
C SER A 62 -4.63 15.48 -5.72
N HIS A 63 -4.06 14.97 -6.81
CA HIS A 63 -2.61 14.98 -7.04
C HIS A 63 -1.99 16.40 -7.15
N TYR A 64 -2.74 17.40 -7.61
CA TYR A 64 -2.20 18.77 -7.72
C TYR A 64 -2.25 19.55 -6.40
N PHE A 65 -3.25 19.27 -5.56
CA PHE A 65 -3.46 20.00 -4.30
C PHE A 65 -2.32 19.73 -3.31
N TYR A 66 -1.82 18.50 -3.27
CA TYR A 66 -0.77 18.10 -2.32
C TYR A 66 0.67 18.40 -2.78
N LYS A 67 0.90 18.95 -3.98
CA LYS A 67 2.27 19.20 -4.48
C LYS A 67 3.12 20.10 -3.57
N PRO A 68 2.61 21.23 -3.05
CA PRO A 68 3.39 22.06 -2.11
C PRO A 68 3.70 21.31 -0.81
N PHE A 69 2.71 20.56 -0.30
CA PHE A 69 2.85 19.75 0.91
C PHE A 69 3.90 18.64 0.75
N LEU A 70 3.84 17.87 -0.34
CA LEU A 70 4.80 16.80 -0.61
C LEU A 70 6.23 17.35 -0.78
N ARG A 71 6.39 18.51 -1.40
CA ARG A 71 7.69 19.19 -1.47
C ARG A 71 8.19 19.61 -0.08
N HIS A 72 7.30 20.11 0.78
CA HIS A 72 7.64 20.40 2.17
C HIS A 72 8.06 19.14 2.92
N ALA A 73 7.29 18.06 2.83
CA ALA A 73 7.59 16.77 3.44
C ALA A 73 8.93 16.19 2.94
N GLN A 74 9.24 16.30 1.64
CA GLN A 74 10.51 15.85 1.08
C GLN A 74 11.72 16.56 1.71
N ARG A 75 11.61 17.86 2.01
CA ARG A 75 12.69 18.61 2.70
C ARG A 75 12.91 18.14 4.14
N LEU A 76 11.91 17.53 4.74
CA LEU A 76 11.95 17.00 6.10
C LEU A 76 12.32 15.50 6.16
N MET A 77 12.66 14.87 5.03
CA MET A 77 13.09 13.48 5.03
C MET A 77 14.30 13.23 5.93
N ARG A 78 14.29 12.07 6.59
CA ARG A 78 15.29 11.61 7.56
C ARG A 78 15.47 12.55 8.75
N ARG A 79 14.49 13.42 9.01
CA ARG A 79 14.43 14.28 10.19
C ARG A 79 13.34 13.81 11.12
N ARG A 80 13.51 14.13 12.40
CA ARG A 80 12.46 14.00 13.39
C ARG A 80 11.40 15.06 13.11
N VAL A 81 10.17 14.63 12.93
CA VAL A 81 9.01 15.46 12.62
C VAL A 81 7.87 15.16 13.57
N GLU A 82 6.99 16.14 13.67
CA GLU A 82 5.69 16.01 14.30
C GLU A 82 4.63 16.02 13.21
N VAL A 83 3.79 14.98 13.22
CA VAL A 83 2.65 14.83 12.31
C VAL A 83 1.37 14.92 13.13
N GLY A 84 0.59 15.97 12.87
CA GLY A 84 -0.76 16.08 13.37
C GLY A 84 -1.71 15.36 12.43
N THR A 85 -2.48 14.41 12.97
CA THR A 85 -3.54 13.70 12.26
C THR A 85 -4.90 14.03 12.86
N THR A 86 -5.97 13.70 12.15
CA THR A 86 -7.36 13.78 12.66
C THR A 86 -7.57 12.98 13.95
N SER A 87 -6.76 11.96 14.20
CA SER A 87 -6.86 11.05 15.34
C SER A 87 -5.89 11.39 16.48
N GLY A 88 -5.00 12.37 16.29
CA GLY A 88 -3.99 12.75 17.28
C GLY A 88 -2.63 13.05 16.66
N LYS A 89 -1.60 13.09 17.49
CA LYS A 89 -0.23 13.52 17.13
C LYS A 89 0.74 12.34 17.17
N LEU A 90 1.57 12.21 16.15
CA LEU A 90 2.72 11.30 16.14
C LEU A 90 4.03 12.09 16.02
N VAL A 91 5.04 11.67 16.77
CA VAL A 91 6.40 12.22 16.68
C VAL A 91 7.35 11.10 16.31
N GLY A 92 8.08 11.26 15.22
CA GLY A 92 8.94 10.19 14.68
C GLY A 92 9.85 10.69 13.58
N GLU A 93 10.60 9.78 12.96
CA GLU A 93 11.46 10.10 11.82
C GLU A 93 10.72 9.88 10.50
N LEU A 94 10.72 10.89 9.63
CA LEU A 94 10.12 10.79 8.31
C LEU A 94 11.05 10.00 7.36
N ARG A 95 10.72 8.73 7.09
CA ARG A 95 11.55 7.84 6.26
C ARG A 95 11.14 7.81 4.80
N GLY A 96 9.89 8.13 4.47
CA GLY A 96 9.40 8.12 3.09
C GLY A 96 8.29 9.14 2.83
N VAL A 97 8.25 9.64 1.59
CA VAL A 97 7.23 10.58 1.11
C VAL A 97 6.73 10.06 -0.24
N PHE A 98 5.46 9.68 -0.28
CA PHE A 98 4.80 9.12 -1.47
C PHE A 98 3.69 10.05 -1.94
N SER A 99 3.12 9.78 -3.12
CA SER A 99 2.08 10.62 -3.71
C SER A 99 0.77 10.67 -2.90
N ASP A 100 0.53 9.68 -2.06
CA ASP A 100 -0.72 9.45 -1.33
C ASP A 100 -0.53 9.27 0.19
N HIS A 101 0.70 9.04 0.66
CA HIS A 101 0.99 8.85 2.08
C HIS A 101 2.43 9.21 2.46
N LEU A 102 2.68 9.31 3.78
CA LEU A 102 4.00 9.44 4.39
C LEU A 102 4.35 8.16 5.14
N LEU A 103 5.65 7.82 5.19
CA LEU A 103 6.19 6.76 6.03
C LEU A 103 6.94 7.38 7.20
N LEU A 104 6.42 7.21 8.42
CA LEU A 104 6.99 7.72 9.66
C LEU A 104 7.42 6.55 10.55
N VAL A 105 8.64 6.58 11.09
CA VAL A 105 9.09 5.63 12.11
C VAL A 105 8.95 6.28 13.49
N ALA A 106 8.08 5.73 14.32
CA ALA A 106 7.84 6.19 15.69
C ALA A 106 7.78 4.97 16.63
N ASP A 107 8.45 5.05 17.78
CA ASP A 107 8.52 3.98 18.79
C ASP A 107 8.92 2.61 18.22
N GLY A 108 9.87 2.62 17.28
CA GLY A 108 10.37 1.40 16.61
C GLY A 108 9.37 0.76 15.63
N ARG A 109 8.28 1.44 15.29
CA ARG A 109 7.25 0.98 14.34
C ARG A 109 7.14 1.91 13.14
N GLU A 110 6.80 1.33 12.00
CA GLU A 110 6.51 2.05 10.76
C GLU A 110 5.03 2.40 10.66
N TRP A 111 4.74 3.65 10.33
CA TRP A 111 3.40 4.19 10.18
C TRP A 111 3.23 4.75 8.78
N HIS A 112 2.25 4.20 8.05
CA HIS A 112 1.80 4.74 6.77
C HIS A 112 0.65 5.72 7.00
N ILE A 113 0.94 7.01 6.90
CA ILE A 113 -0.01 8.07 7.20
C ILE A 113 -0.52 8.66 5.88
N ARG A 114 -1.78 8.38 5.56
CA ARG A 114 -2.48 8.90 4.39
C ARG A 114 -2.55 10.43 4.41
N LEU A 115 -2.33 11.08 3.27
CA LEU A 115 -2.32 12.55 3.18
C LEU A 115 -3.64 13.17 3.61
N GLU A 116 -4.77 12.51 3.33
CA GLU A 116 -6.10 12.98 3.74
C GLU A 116 -6.31 13.02 5.26
N GLN A 117 -5.49 12.30 6.04
CA GLN A 117 -5.56 12.30 7.50
C GLN A 117 -4.61 13.31 8.14
N ILE A 118 -3.71 13.94 7.36
CA ILE A 118 -2.70 14.86 7.89
C ILE A 118 -3.28 16.27 7.97
N VAL A 119 -3.28 16.82 9.18
CA VAL A 119 -3.67 18.21 9.46
C VAL A 119 -2.45 19.12 9.36
N TYR A 120 -1.30 18.69 9.88
CA TYR A 120 -0.04 19.45 9.81
C TYR A 120 1.21 18.56 9.85
N LEU A 121 2.32 19.10 9.36
CA LEU A 121 3.65 18.48 9.39
C LEU A 121 4.71 19.54 9.72
N THR A 122 5.40 19.39 10.84
CA THR A 122 6.46 20.31 11.29
C THR A 122 7.69 19.56 11.75
N PRO A 123 8.89 20.18 11.75
CA PRO A 123 10.03 19.64 12.49
C PRO A 123 9.68 19.43 13.97
N ALA A 124 10.16 18.34 14.56
CA ALA A 124 10.11 18.15 16.01
C ALA A 124 11.39 18.74 16.62
N ASN A 125 11.23 19.67 17.57
CA ASN A 125 12.34 20.21 18.35
C ASN A 125 12.86 19.22 19.40
#